data_AF-A0A9E1W1E7-F1
#
_entry.id   AF-A0A9E1W1E7-F1
#
_cell.length_a   1.000
_cell.length_b   1.000
_cell.length_c   1.000
_cell.angle_alpha   90.00
_cell.angle_beta   90.00
_cell.angle_gamma   90.00
#
_symmetry.space_group_name_H-M   'P 1'
#
loop_
_entity.id
_entity.type
_entity.pdbx_description
1 polymer ?
#
loop_
_entity_poly.entity_id
_entity_poly.type
_entity_poly.pdbx_seq_one_letter_code
_entity_poly.pdbx_strand_id
1 'polypeptide(L)'
;MNKVNNRTILIAGPTGSGKSNLAIKIAQKCKGIIINADSMQIYKQLSIVTARPSIEDEANTPHFLYGNVDANKRYSAGDWLESAKDIITFTEKLDLVTVIVGGTGLYFDSLFGSLSNIPGISDKIRKKWLGIKNDMGSSYLYQQLLQLDPAVAASLNPNDSNRIIRALEVFEETGISIQEWRRSSGDKVISSHNSVRIFLNPDKDCLHLNIWTPPASKGNGPFPIFFWIHGGGWLTGSGSEPMYDGKRLASEGDGTIVVSINYRLGA
;
A
#
# COMPACT_ATOMS: atom_id res chain seq x y z
N MET A 1 -37.57 12.58 12.11
CA MET A 1 -36.80 11.82 13.13
C MET A 1 -35.42 11.57 12.57
N ASN A 2 -34.39 12.22 13.13
CA ASN A 2 -33.01 12.14 12.64
C ASN A 2 -32.37 10.80 13.07
N LYS A 3 -32.38 9.80 12.20
CA LYS A 3 -31.54 8.60 12.35
C LYS A 3 -30.11 8.96 11.95
N VAL A 4 -29.23 9.16 12.92
CA VAL A 4 -27.78 9.11 12.71
C VAL A 4 -27.35 7.68 13.01
N ASN A 5 -27.26 6.80 12.01
CA ASN A 5 -26.92 5.40 12.31
C ASN A 5 -26.12 4.59 11.27
N ASN A 6 -25.45 5.22 10.29
CA ASN A 6 -24.41 4.53 9.50
C ASN A 6 -23.03 5.00 9.97
N ARG A 7 -22.32 4.15 10.73
CA ARG A 7 -20.96 4.42 11.18
C ARG A 7 -19.99 3.59 10.36
N THR A 8 -19.27 4.25 9.46
CA THR A 8 -18.11 3.64 8.81
C THR A 8 -16.89 3.84 9.70
N ILE A 9 -16.19 2.75 10.00
CA ILE A 9 -14.97 2.76 10.82
C ILE A 9 -13.79 2.49 9.91
N LEU A 10 -12.88 3.44 9.80
CA LEU A 10 -11.66 3.33 8.99
C LEU A 10 -10.50 3.00 9.93
N ILE A 11 -9.80 1.91 9.67
CA ILE A 11 -8.64 1.45 10.44
C ILE A 11 -7.43 1.37 9.52
N ALA A 12 -6.53 2.34 9.66
CA ALA A 12 -5.29 2.41 8.91
C ALA A 12 -4.07 2.20 9.82
N GLY A 13 -2.94 1.83 9.22
CA GLY A 13 -1.67 1.67 9.91
C GLY A 13 -0.68 0.86 9.11
N PRO A 14 0.61 0.83 9.49
CA PRO A 14 1.63 0.08 8.79
C PRO A 14 1.37 -1.44 8.86
N THR A 15 1.95 -2.19 7.92
CA THR A 15 1.87 -3.66 7.90
C THR A 15 2.28 -4.25 9.24
N GLY A 16 1.41 -5.11 9.76
CA GLY A 16 1.55 -5.84 11.03
C GLY A 16 1.20 -5.06 12.30
N SER A 17 0.71 -3.81 12.22
CA SER A 17 0.36 -2.98 13.39
C SER A 17 -0.77 -3.49 14.30
N GLY A 18 -1.29 -4.71 14.07
CA GLY A 18 -2.46 -5.26 14.77
C GLY A 18 -3.80 -4.79 14.22
N LYS A 19 -3.81 -4.07 13.09
CA LYS A 19 -5.02 -3.50 12.46
C LYS A 19 -6.11 -4.55 12.17
N SER A 20 -5.75 -5.73 11.67
CA SER A 20 -6.71 -6.81 11.40
C SER A 20 -7.38 -7.33 12.67
N ASN A 21 -6.61 -7.58 13.73
CA ASN A 21 -7.14 -8.02 15.03
C ASN A 21 -8.10 -6.98 15.64
N LEU A 22 -7.78 -5.69 15.50
CA LEU A 22 -8.68 -4.63 15.96
C LEU A 22 -9.97 -4.59 15.13
N ALA A 23 -9.87 -4.72 13.80
CA ALA A 23 -11.03 -4.72 12.91
C ALA A 23 -11.99 -5.86 13.22
N ILE A 24 -11.49 -7.08 13.42
CA ILE A 24 -12.29 -8.27 13.77
C ILE A 24 -13.02 -8.04 15.10
N LYS A 25 -12.30 -7.60 16.15
CA LYS A 25 -12.92 -7.32 17.47
C LYS A 25 -14.02 -6.26 17.40
N ILE A 26 -13.84 -5.22 16.59
CA ILE A 26 -14.83 -4.16 16.39
C ILE A 26 -16.04 -4.71 15.62
N ALA A 27 -15.81 -5.40 14.50
CA ALA A 27 -16.86 -5.96 13.67
C ALA A 27 -17.72 -6.96 14.44
N GLN A 28 -17.12 -7.87 15.22
CA GLN A 28 -17.84 -8.81 16.08
C GLN A 28 -18.70 -8.10 17.13
N LYS A 29 -18.16 -7.09 17.83
CA LYS A 29 -18.91 -6.33 18.85
C LYS A 29 -20.07 -5.54 18.25
N CYS A 30 -19.89 -5.02 17.04
CA CYS A 30 -20.88 -4.20 16.35
C CYS A 30 -21.81 -5.01 15.44
N LYS A 31 -21.62 -6.32 15.32
CA LYS A 31 -22.28 -7.18 14.31
C LYS A 31 -22.15 -6.59 12.90
N GLY A 32 -20.98 -6.01 12.61
CA GLY A 32 -20.65 -5.37 11.36
C GLY A 32 -19.93 -6.29 10.39
N ILE A 33 -19.47 -5.70 9.29
CA ILE A 33 -18.71 -6.38 8.24
C ILE A 33 -17.35 -5.69 8.03
N ILE A 34 -16.41 -6.40 7.42
CA ILE A 34 -15.06 -5.92 7.14
C ILE A 34 -14.84 -5.79 5.63
N ILE A 35 -14.34 -4.65 5.18
CA ILE A 35 -13.86 -4.40 3.82
C ILE A 35 -12.33 -4.26 3.85
N ASN A 36 -11.65 -5.06 3.04
CA ASN A 36 -10.20 -4.94 2.84
C ASN A 36 -9.84 -3.62 2.13
N ALA A 37 -8.84 -2.91 2.64
CA ALA A 37 -8.20 -1.76 2.01
C ALA A 37 -6.67 -1.93 1.84
N ASP A 38 -6.21 -3.16 1.58
CA ASP A 38 -4.83 -3.52 1.25
C ASP A 38 -4.76 -4.02 -0.21
N SER A 39 -3.87 -3.41 -1.01
CA SER A 39 -3.79 -3.60 -2.46
C SER A 39 -3.16 -4.93 -2.87
N MET A 40 -2.55 -5.67 -1.93
CA MET A 40 -2.00 -7.01 -2.19
C MET A 40 -2.98 -8.08 -1.71
N GLN A 41 -3.72 -7.83 -0.62
CA GLN A 41 -4.71 -8.76 -0.08
C GLN A 41 -5.94 -8.98 -0.97
N ILE A 42 -6.10 -8.24 -2.08
CA ILE A 42 -7.16 -8.48 -3.08
C ILE A 42 -6.92 -9.71 -3.99
N TYR A 43 -5.67 -10.19 -4.13
CA TYR A 43 -5.29 -11.15 -5.17
C TYR A 43 -5.43 -12.63 -4.80
N LYS A 44 -6.36 -13.37 -5.40
CA LYS A 44 -6.69 -14.79 -5.13
C LYS A 44 -5.50 -15.64 -4.68
N GLN A 45 -4.45 -15.70 -5.49
CA GLN A 45 -3.30 -16.58 -5.31
C GLN A 45 -2.33 -16.19 -4.18
N LEU A 46 -2.46 -15.01 -3.57
CA LEU A 46 -1.47 -14.44 -2.63
C LEU A 46 -1.90 -14.51 -1.15
N SER A 47 -2.70 -15.50 -0.75
CA SER A 47 -3.29 -15.55 0.61
C SER A 47 -2.26 -15.57 1.75
N ILE A 48 -1.21 -16.39 1.64
CA ILE A 48 -0.21 -16.58 2.70
C ILE A 48 0.69 -15.34 2.85
N VAL A 49 1.35 -14.92 1.76
CA VAL A 49 2.35 -13.85 1.79
C VAL A 49 1.78 -12.46 2.07
N THR A 50 0.46 -12.30 1.95
CA THR A 50 -0.23 -11.04 2.24
C THR A 50 -0.89 -11.01 3.62
N ALA A 51 -0.71 -12.06 4.43
CA ALA A 51 -1.32 -12.18 5.76
C ALA A 51 -2.83 -11.92 5.73
N ARG A 52 -3.55 -12.60 4.83
CA ARG A 52 -5.02 -12.55 4.81
C ARG A 52 -5.62 -13.10 6.11
N PRO A 53 -6.84 -12.69 6.46
CA PRO A 53 -7.62 -13.34 7.51
C PRO A 53 -7.62 -14.85 7.33
N SER A 54 -7.57 -15.58 8.45
CA SER A 54 -7.68 -17.04 8.44
C SER A 54 -9.11 -17.47 8.10
N ILE A 55 -9.30 -18.76 7.77
CA ILE A 55 -10.65 -19.33 7.55
C ILE A 55 -11.53 -19.14 8.80
N GLU A 56 -10.93 -19.21 9.99
CA GLU A 56 -11.63 -18.99 11.26
C GLU A 56 -12.08 -17.53 11.40
N ASP A 57 -11.25 -16.56 11.01
CA ASP A 57 -11.61 -15.15 11.02
C ASP A 57 -12.77 -14.86 10.03
N GLU A 58 -12.70 -15.44 8.83
CA GLU A 58 -13.74 -15.30 7.79
C GLU A 58 -15.06 -15.97 8.19
N ALA A 59 -15.01 -17.09 8.90
CA ALA A 59 -16.20 -17.79 9.40
C ALA A 59 -16.93 -16.99 10.49
N ASN A 60 -16.18 -16.26 11.33
CA ASN A 60 -16.72 -15.52 12.45
C ASN A 60 -17.17 -14.09 12.11
N THR A 61 -16.70 -13.53 10.99
CA THR A 61 -17.02 -12.15 10.59
C THR A 61 -17.03 -12.03 9.06
N PRO A 62 -18.06 -11.45 8.43
CA PRO A 62 -18.08 -11.28 6.98
C PRO A 62 -16.94 -10.36 6.52
N HIS A 63 -16.05 -10.89 5.69
CA HIS A 63 -14.92 -10.18 5.08
C HIS A 63 -15.13 -10.03 3.57
N PHE A 64 -14.92 -8.83 3.05
CA PHE A 64 -15.08 -8.50 1.64
C PHE A 64 -13.79 -7.94 1.04
N LEU A 65 -13.65 -8.09 -0.28
CA LEU A 65 -12.49 -7.65 -1.08
C LEU A 65 -11.15 -8.30 -0.69
N TYR A 66 -11.22 -9.50 -0.11
CA TYR A 66 -10.07 -10.40 0.02
C TYR A 66 -10.10 -11.42 -1.10
N GLY A 67 -8.97 -11.60 -1.79
CA GLY A 67 -8.83 -12.65 -2.80
C GLY A 67 -9.91 -12.63 -3.90
N ASN A 68 -10.45 -11.45 -4.24
CA ASN A 68 -11.50 -11.31 -5.25
C ASN A 68 -10.96 -11.10 -6.67
N VAL A 69 -9.68 -10.78 -6.82
CA VAL A 69 -9.03 -10.45 -8.10
C VAL A 69 -8.02 -11.54 -8.48
N ASP A 70 -7.96 -11.92 -9.76
CA ASP A 70 -6.90 -12.83 -10.23
C ASP A 70 -5.54 -12.09 -10.27
N ALA A 71 -4.45 -12.75 -9.87
CA ALA A 71 -3.10 -12.17 -9.90
C ALA A 71 -2.65 -11.70 -11.29
N ASN A 72 -3.22 -12.23 -12.38
CA ASN A 72 -2.92 -11.75 -13.74
C ASN A 72 -3.67 -10.46 -14.13
N LYS A 73 -4.63 -10.01 -13.32
CA LYS A 73 -5.39 -8.78 -13.56
C LYS A 73 -4.80 -7.61 -12.80
N ARG A 74 -4.71 -6.47 -13.46
CA ARG A 74 -4.44 -5.20 -12.78
C ARG A 74 -5.67 -4.80 -11.97
N TYR A 75 -5.44 -4.11 -10.85
CA TYR A 75 -6.49 -3.57 -10.03
C TYR A 75 -6.05 -2.22 -9.48
N SER A 76 -6.83 -1.18 -9.80
CA SER A 76 -6.53 0.21 -9.46
C SER A 76 -7.28 0.64 -8.20
N ALA A 77 -6.95 1.84 -7.71
CA ALA A 77 -7.74 2.48 -6.65
C ALA A 77 -9.17 2.83 -7.10
N GLY A 78 -9.39 3.05 -8.40
CA GLY A 78 -10.73 3.23 -8.97
C GLY A 78 -11.52 1.93 -8.93
N ASP A 79 -10.93 0.81 -9.38
CA ASP A 79 -11.59 -0.50 -9.37
C ASP A 79 -11.98 -0.92 -7.93
N TRP A 80 -11.06 -0.68 -6.99
CA TRP A 80 -11.33 -0.90 -5.56
C TRP A 80 -12.45 -0.01 -5.05
N LEU A 81 -12.43 1.29 -5.40
CA LEU A 81 -13.44 2.25 -4.95
C LEU A 81 -14.84 1.85 -5.41
N GLU A 82 -15.01 1.45 -6.68
CA GLU A 82 -16.30 0.97 -7.21
C GLU A 82 -16.76 -0.28 -6.46
N SER A 83 -15.86 -1.25 -6.26
CA SER A 83 -16.20 -2.47 -5.52
C SER A 83 -16.56 -2.19 -4.05
N ALA A 84 -15.87 -1.25 -3.41
CA ALA A 84 -16.13 -0.84 -2.04
C ALA A 84 -17.45 -0.03 -1.92
N LYS A 85 -17.76 0.84 -2.89
CA LYS A 85 -19.01 1.61 -2.97
C LYS A 85 -20.23 0.70 -2.96
N ASP A 86 -20.21 -0.39 -3.72
CA ASP A 86 -21.31 -1.34 -3.77
C ASP A 86 -21.58 -1.98 -2.40
N ILE A 87 -20.53 -2.39 -1.71
CA ILE A 87 -20.62 -3.00 -0.37
C ILE A 87 -21.06 -1.97 0.66
N ILE A 88 -20.49 -0.76 0.63
CA ILE A 88 -20.88 0.34 1.53
C ILE A 88 -22.38 0.63 1.35
N THR A 89 -22.83 0.86 0.12
CA THR A 89 -24.25 1.12 -0.19
C THR A 89 -25.15 -0.02 0.29
N PHE A 90 -24.73 -1.27 0.12
CA PHE A 90 -25.45 -2.45 0.62
C PHE A 90 -25.57 -2.43 2.15
N THR A 91 -24.46 -2.19 2.87
CA THR A 91 -24.45 -2.14 4.33
C THR A 91 -25.26 -0.98 4.89
N GLU A 92 -25.25 0.17 4.22
CA GLU A 92 -26.01 1.34 4.59
C GLU A 92 -27.52 1.09 4.51
N LYS A 93 -27.98 0.35 3.49
CA LYS A 93 -29.39 -0.05 3.35
C LYS A 93 -29.84 -1.01 4.45
N LEU A 94 -28.90 -1.78 5.01
CA LEU A 94 -29.16 -2.76 6.06
C LEU A 94 -28.87 -2.27 7.49
N ASP A 95 -28.50 -0.99 7.66
CA ASP A 95 -28.14 -0.39 8.96
C ASP A 95 -26.99 -1.16 9.66
N LEU A 96 -26.03 -1.66 8.87
CA LEU A 96 -24.87 -2.41 9.35
C LEU A 96 -23.63 -1.51 9.52
N VAL A 97 -22.83 -1.79 10.54
CA VAL A 97 -21.52 -1.15 10.73
C VAL A 97 -20.52 -1.68 9.71
N THR A 98 -19.84 -0.77 9.02
CA THR A 98 -18.83 -1.11 8.00
C THR A 98 -17.44 -0.74 8.50
N VAL A 99 -16.58 -1.74 8.66
CA VAL A 99 -15.18 -1.58 9.07
C VAL A 99 -14.29 -1.72 7.85
N ILE A 100 -13.63 -0.64 7.44
CA ILE A 100 -12.67 -0.65 6.32
C ILE A 100 -11.27 -0.67 6.93
N VAL A 101 -10.49 -1.72 6.65
CA VAL A 101 -9.18 -1.94 7.28
C VAL A 101 -8.11 -2.21 6.24
N GLY A 102 -6.94 -1.57 6.36
CA GLY A 102 -5.86 -1.77 5.40
C GLY A 102 -4.68 -0.82 5.56
N GLY A 103 -3.72 -0.95 4.66
CA GLY A 103 -2.51 -0.12 4.61
C GLY A 103 -2.41 0.77 3.37
N THR A 104 -3.30 0.63 2.38
CA THR A 104 -3.21 1.37 1.13
C THR A 104 -3.81 2.76 1.28
N GLY A 105 -2.98 3.76 1.55
CA GLY A 105 -3.43 5.16 1.72
C GLY A 105 -4.33 5.66 0.58
N LEU A 106 -3.98 5.35 -0.67
CA LEU A 106 -4.77 5.77 -1.84
C LEU A 106 -6.20 5.20 -1.86
N TYR A 107 -6.43 4.02 -1.27
CA TYR A 107 -7.79 3.46 -1.13
C TYR A 107 -8.58 4.26 -0.08
N PHE A 108 -7.98 4.63 1.04
CA PHE A 108 -8.64 5.49 2.01
C PHE A 108 -8.92 6.88 1.46
N ASP A 109 -7.94 7.48 0.76
CA ASP A 109 -8.10 8.80 0.18
C ASP A 109 -9.21 8.82 -0.88
N SER A 110 -9.35 7.74 -1.66
CA SER A 110 -10.35 7.65 -2.72
C SER A 110 -11.79 7.69 -2.20
N LEU A 111 -12.03 7.20 -0.98
CA LEU A 111 -13.34 7.30 -0.31
C LEU A 111 -13.77 8.76 -0.07
N PHE A 112 -12.81 9.69 -0.04
CA PHE A 112 -13.02 11.11 0.21
C PHE A 112 -12.92 11.97 -1.06
N GLY A 113 -12.98 11.36 -2.24
CA GLY A 113 -13.02 12.05 -3.53
C GLY A 113 -11.64 12.48 -4.07
N SER A 114 -10.55 11.89 -3.58
CA SER A 114 -9.19 12.24 -4.04
C SER A 114 -8.86 11.75 -5.46
N LEU A 115 -9.61 10.78 -5.98
CA LEU A 115 -9.41 10.27 -7.33
C LEU A 115 -10.11 11.17 -8.33
N SER A 116 -9.38 11.60 -9.35
CA SER A 116 -9.93 12.20 -10.56
C SER A 116 -10.73 11.16 -11.36
N ASN A 117 -11.86 11.57 -11.95
CA ASN A 117 -12.73 10.72 -12.78
C ASN A 117 -12.16 10.47 -14.19
N ILE A 118 -10.91 10.01 -14.27
CA ILE A 118 -10.25 9.67 -15.54
C ILE A 118 -10.84 8.34 -16.04
N PRO A 119 -11.29 8.24 -17.30
CA PRO A 119 -11.80 6.99 -17.85
C PRO A 119 -10.75 5.88 -17.85
N GLY A 120 -11.21 4.64 -17.95
CA GLY A 120 -10.33 3.48 -18.12
C GLY A 120 -9.47 3.64 -19.38
N ILE A 121 -8.17 3.38 -19.25
CA ILE A 121 -7.24 3.43 -20.38
C ILE A 121 -7.21 2.07 -21.06
N SER A 122 -7.31 2.05 -22.38
CA SER A 122 -7.25 0.84 -23.17
C SER A 122 -5.89 0.13 -23.03
N ASP A 123 -5.93 -1.21 -23.00
CA ASP A 123 -4.72 -2.04 -22.93
C ASP A 123 -3.77 -1.79 -24.12
N LYS A 124 -4.31 -1.35 -25.26
CA LYS A 124 -3.52 -1.02 -26.45
C LYS A 124 -2.60 0.17 -26.20
N ILE A 125 -3.13 1.29 -25.68
CA ILE A 125 -2.34 2.50 -25.40
C ILE A 125 -1.30 2.20 -24.32
N ARG A 126 -1.69 1.45 -23.28
CA ARG A 126 -0.76 1.03 -22.23
C ARG A 126 0.38 0.17 -22.76
N LYS A 127 0.08 -0.87 -23.55
CA LYS A 127 1.10 -1.74 -24.16
C LYS A 127 2.03 -0.96 -25.08
N LYS A 128 1.51 0.02 -25.82
CA LYS A 128 2.32 0.93 -26.66
C LYS A 128 3.36 1.67 -25.83
N TRP A 129 2.94 2.41 -24.79
CA TRP A 129 3.87 3.21 -24.00
C TRP A 129 4.84 2.38 -23.15
N LEU A 130 4.43 1.21 -22.69
CA LEU A 130 5.34 0.24 -22.06
C LEU A 130 6.36 -0.33 -23.05
N GLY A 131 5.96 -0.62 -24.28
CA GLY A 131 6.88 -1.03 -25.35
C GLY A 131 7.92 0.05 -25.61
N ILE A 132 7.47 1.30 -25.82
CA ILE A 132 8.37 2.45 -26.03
C ILE A 132 9.33 2.64 -24.85
N LYS A 133 8.87 2.46 -23.60
CA LYS A 133 9.75 2.51 -22.43
C LYS A 133 10.87 1.47 -22.51
N ASN A 134 10.53 0.25 -22.88
CA ASN A 134 11.48 -0.86 -22.93
C ASN A 134 12.49 -0.68 -24.07
N ASP A 135 12.05 -0.13 -25.20
CA ASP A 135 12.89 0.02 -26.40
C ASP A 135 13.75 1.30 -26.35
N MET A 136 13.20 2.41 -25.85
CA MET A 136 13.81 3.75 -25.95
C MET A 136 14.16 4.39 -24.60
N GLY A 137 13.69 3.82 -23.49
CA GLY A 137 13.98 4.29 -22.13
C GLY A 137 13.16 5.50 -21.66
N SER A 138 13.34 5.86 -20.39
CA SER A 138 12.59 6.94 -19.71
C SER A 138 12.86 8.32 -20.30
N SER A 139 14.09 8.59 -20.76
CA SER A 139 14.46 9.89 -21.35
C SER A 139 13.66 10.19 -22.60
N TYR A 140 13.43 9.19 -23.46
CA TYR A 140 12.61 9.34 -24.65
C TYR A 140 11.15 9.62 -24.28
N LEU A 141 10.58 8.87 -23.33
CA LEU A 141 9.23 9.13 -22.84
C LEU A 141 9.05 10.55 -22.30
N TYR A 142 10.04 11.05 -21.55
CA TYR A 142 10.00 12.41 -21.03
C TYR A 142 10.01 13.45 -22.16
N GLN A 143 10.80 13.24 -23.22
CA GLN A 143 10.78 14.12 -24.40
C GLN A 143 9.42 14.10 -25.11
N GLN A 144 8.78 12.93 -25.24
CA GLN A 144 7.43 12.82 -25.80
C GLN A 144 6.42 13.60 -24.94
N LEU A 145 6.49 13.46 -23.62
CA LEU A 145 5.62 14.20 -22.72
C LEU A 145 5.87 15.71 -22.78
N LEU A 146 7.14 16.14 -22.90
CA LEU A 146 7.50 17.55 -23.01
C LEU A 146 6.93 18.19 -24.29
N GLN A 147 6.81 17.44 -25.38
CA GLN A 147 6.19 17.93 -26.61
C GLN A 147 4.66 18.03 -26.52
N LEU A 148 4.02 17.08 -25.83
CA LEU A 148 2.55 17.00 -25.74
C LEU A 148 1.97 17.86 -24.63
N ASP A 149 2.60 17.83 -23.44
CA ASP A 149 2.15 18.52 -22.24
C ASP A 149 3.36 19.04 -21.43
N PRO A 150 3.95 20.18 -21.85
CA PRO A 150 5.12 20.75 -21.20
C PRO A 150 4.88 21.10 -19.71
N ALA A 151 3.64 21.50 -19.38
CA ALA A 151 3.27 21.88 -18.03
C ALA A 151 3.30 20.66 -17.08
N VAL A 152 2.76 19.52 -17.51
CA VAL A 152 2.85 18.28 -16.74
C VAL A 152 4.29 17.77 -16.70
N ALA A 153 5.02 17.80 -17.82
CA ALA A 153 6.41 17.37 -17.86
C ALA A 153 7.27 18.09 -16.81
N ALA A 154 7.15 19.42 -16.71
CA ALA A 154 7.88 20.23 -15.75
C ALA A 154 7.59 19.88 -14.27
N SER A 155 6.44 19.28 -13.98
CA SER A 155 6.04 18.88 -12.62
C SER A 155 6.54 17.48 -12.22
N LEU A 156 7.10 16.71 -13.15
CA LEU A 156 7.49 15.32 -12.95
C LEU A 156 9.01 15.15 -12.96
N ASN A 157 9.50 14.17 -12.19
CA ASN A 157 10.89 13.74 -12.32
C ASN A 157 11.06 12.98 -13.66
N PRO A 158 12.04 13.32 -14.52
CA PRO A 158 12.27 12.64 -15.79
C PRO A 158 12.50 11.12 -15.67
N ASN A 159 12.94 10.66 -14.49
CA ASN A 159 13.15 9.23 -14.22
C ASN A 159 11.89 8.50 -13.72
N ASP A 160 10.81 9.24 -13.40
CA ASP A 160 9.53 8.65 -12.98
C ASP A 160 8.72 8.19 -14.19
N SER A 161 9.22 7.14 -14.84
CA SER A 161 8.61 6.54 -16.03
C SER A 161 7.14 6.14 -15.82
N ASN A 162 6.74 5.78 -14.59
CA ASN A 162 5.37 5.38 -14.31
C ASN A 162 4.42 6.58 -14.38
N ARG A 163 4.79 7.72 -13.77
CA ARG A 163 3.98 8.95 -13.86
C ARG A 163 3.99 9.55 -15.27
N ILE A 164 5.12 9.48 -15.97
CA ILE A 164 5.23 9.95 -17.35
C ILE A 164 4.34 9.13 -18.28
N ILE A 165 4.44 7.79 -18.23
CA ILE A 165 3.57 6.90 -19.00
C ILE A 165 2.10 7.18 -18.68
N ARG A 166 1.76 7.35 -17.39
CA ARG A 166 0.37 7.64 -17.01
C ARG A 166 -0.14 8.95 -17.62
N ALA A 167 0.68 10.01 -17.66
CA ALA A 167 0.29 11.26 -18.30
C ALA A 167 0.07 11.10 -19.81
N LEU A 168 0.99 10.40 -20.49
CA LEU A 168 0.89 10.09 -21.92
C LEU A 168 -0.33 9.23 -22.25
N GLU A 169 -0.58 8.18 -21.44
CA GLU A 169 -1.75 7.30 -21.55
C GLU A 169 -3.06 8.09 -21.48
N VAL A 170 -3.19 8.98 -20.49
CA VAL A 170 -4.39 9.80 -20.29
C VAL A 170 -4.59 10.78 -21.44
N PHE A 171 -3.52 11.45 -21.86
CA PHE A 171 -3.60 12.40 -22.97
C PHE A 171 -3.96 11.70 -24.29
N GLU A 172 -3.37 10.55 -24.59
CA GLU A 172 -3.65 9.82 -25.83
C GLU A 172 -5.07 9.23 -25.86
N GLU A 173 -5.59 8.73 -24.74
CA GLU A 173 -6.94 8.17 -24.68
C GLU A 173 -8.02 9.27 -24.69
N THR A 174 -7.80 10.39 -23.99
CA THR A 174 -8.84 11.39 -23.74
C THR A 174 -8.69 12.69 -24.54
N GLY A 175 -7.50 12.96 -25.07
CA GLY A 175 -7.14 14.27 -25.64
C GLY A 175 -6.99 15.39 -24.59
N ILE A 176 -7.16 15.09 -23.30
CA ILE A 176 -7.15 16.06 -22.20
C ILE A 176 -5.96 15.79 -21.29
N SER A 177 -5.29 16.86 -20.85
CA SER A 177 -4.18 16.79 -19.89
C SER A 177 -4.59 16.10 -18.58
N ILE A 178 -3.71 15.24 -18.05
CA ILE A 178 -3.90 14.65 -16.73
C ILE A 178 -3.99 15.72 -15.61
N GLN A 179 -3.39 16.90 -15.80
CA GLN A 179 -3.51 17.99 -14.84
C GLN A 179 -4.93 18.55 -14.79
N GLU A 180 -5.59 18.65 -15.94
CA GLU A 180 -6.97 19.13 -16.03
C GLU A 180 -7.92 18.15 -15.32
N TRP A 181 -7.76 16.86 -15.56
CA TRP A 181 -8.51 15.82 -14.85
C TRP A 181 -8.31 15.86 -13.33
N ARG A 182 -7.14 16.29 -12.83
CA ARG A 182 -6.89 16.41 -11.38
C ARG A 182 -7.56 17.62 -10.75
N ARG A 183 -8.00 18.61 -11.54
CA ARG A 183 -8.75 19.77 -11.02
C ARG A 183 -10.15 19.38 -10.59
N SER A 184 -10.74 18.36 -11.22
CA SER A 184 -11.98 17.76 -10.76
C SER A 184 -11.71 16.74 -9.64
N SER A 185 -12.33 16.96 -8.49
CA SER A 185 -12.38 15.93 -7.44
C SER A 185 -13.46 14.91 -7.79
N GLY A 186 -13.19 13.63 -7.52
CA GLY A 186 -14.18 12.57 -7.67
C GLY A 186 -15.25 12.64 -6.58
N ASP A 187 -16.24 11.76 -6.72
CA ASP A 187 -17.35 11.70 -5.77
C ASP A 187 -16.89 11.21 -4.40
N LYS A 188 -17.37 11.89 -3.35
CA LYS A 188 -17.14 11.48 -1.97
C LYS A 188 -18.08 10.33 -1.62
N VAL A 189 -17.51 9.17 -1.32
CA VAL A 189 -18.28 7.98 -0.91
C VAL A 189 -18.64 8.06 0.57
N ILE A 190 -17.73 8.58 1.40
CA ILE A 190 -17.93 8.70 2.84
C ILE A 190 -17.94 10.17 3.22
N SER A 191 -18.97 10.58 3.96
CA SER A 191 -19.01 11.90 4.58
C SER A 191 -18.08 11.95 5.79
N SER A 192 -17.33 13.05 5.93
CA SER A 192 -16.41 13.25 7.06
C SER A 192 -17.10 13.18 8.41
N HIS A 193 -18.40 13.51 8.48
CA HIS A 193 -19.17 13.59 9.73
C HIS A 193 -19.72 12.25 10.22
N ASN A 194 -19.77 11.22 9.38
CA ASN A 194 -20.30 9.89 9.72
C ASN A 194 -19.22 8.78 9.73
N SER A 195 -17.95 9.16 9.92
CA SER A 195 -16.84 8.20 9.96
C SER A 195 -16.04 8.30 11.25
N VAL A 196 -15.68 7.14 11.82
CA VAL A 196 -14.65 7.05 12.87
C VAL A 196 -13.34 6.65 12.20
N ARG A 197 -12.26 7.39 12.46
CA ARG A 197 -10.96 7.15 11.83
C ARG A 197 -9.94 6.80 12.89
N ILE A 198 -9.35 5.62 12.77
CA ILE A 198 -8.37 5.07 13.70
C ILE A 198 -7.08 4.83 12.91
N PHE A 199 -5.98 5.39 13.39
CA PHE A 199 -4.66 5.12 12.84
C PHE A 199 -3.80 4.45 13.91
N LEU A 200 -3.36 3.22 13.65
CA LEU A 200 -2.43 2.51 14.53
C LEU A 200 -1.00 2.96 14.18
N ASN A 201 -0.36 3.62 15.13
CA ASN A 201 1.02 4.08 15.01
C ASN A 201 1.90 3.42 16.08
N PRO A 202 2.14 2.10 15.99
CA PRO A 202 3.05 1.42 16.93
C PRO A 202 4.47 1.95 16.77
N ASP A 203 5.29 1.76 17.80
CA ASP A 203 6.69 2.16 17.75
C ASP A 203 7.42 1.46 16.59
N LYS A 204 8.28 2.21 15.91
CA LYS A 204 8.88 1.81 14.62
C LYS A 204 10.07 0.88 14.77
N ASP A 205 10.50 0.58 15.99
CA ASP A 205 11.66 -0.26 16.29
C ASP A 205 11.63 -1.61 15.54
N CYS A 206 10.45 -2.20 15.36
CA CYS A 206 10.28 -3.45 14.62
C CYS A 206 10.41 -3.36 13.08
N LEU A 207 10.60 -2.15 12.52
CA LEU A 207 10.69 -1.86 11.08
C LEU A 207 12.09 -1.40 10.66
N HIS A 208 13.06 -1.40 11.57
CA HIS A 208 14.43 -0.99 11.29
C HIS A 208 15.35 -2.18 11.04
N LEU A 209 16.34 -1.96 10.18
CA LEU A 209 17.45 -2.85 9.90
C LEU A 209 18.73 -2.10 10.26
N ASN A 210 19.56 -2.71 11.10
CA ASN A 210 20.83 -2.14 11.52
C ASN A 210 21.92 -2.62 10.56
N ILE A 211 22.71 -1.69 10.04
CA ILE A 211 23.86 -1.98 9.18
C ILE A 211 25.10 -1.40 9.84
N TRP A 212 26.05 -2.26 10.20
CA TRP A 212 27.39 -1.85 10.57
C TRP A 212 28.34 -2.15 9.41
N THR A 213 29.02 -1.13 8.90
CA THR A 213 30.02 -1.29 7.86
C THR A 213 31.42 -1.24 8.46
N PRO A 214 32.41 -1.92 7.86
CA PRO A 214 33.81 -1.81 8.28
C PRO A 214 34.28 -0.36 8.27
N PRO A 215 35.19 0.03 9.19
CA PRO A 215 35.75 1.37 9.18
C PRO A 215 36.58 1.59 7.90
N ALA A 216 36.66 2.85 7.43
CA ALA A 216 37.36 3.21 6.21
C ALA A 216 38.84 2.77 6.17
N SER A 217 39.47 2.56 7.33
CA SER A 217 40.82 2.00 7.45
C SER A 217 40.97 0.58 6.90
N LYS A 218 39.87 -0.14 6.66
CA LYS A 218 39.85 -1.48 6.04
C LYS A 218 39.79 -1.43 4.51
N GLY A 219 39.82 -0.23 3.90
CA GLY A 219 39.71 -0.05 2.46
C GLY A 219 38.27 -0.12 1.96
N ASN A 220 38.08 -0.30 0.66
CA ASN A 220 36.78 -0.17 0.00
C ASN A 220 36.08 -1.49 -0.33
N GLY A 221 36.59 -2.63 0.16
CA GLY A 221 35.99 -3.95 -0.07
C GLY A 221 35.94 -4.35 -1.55
N PRO A 222 35.41 -5.53 -1.88
CA PRO A 222 34.17 -6.09 -1.32
C PRO A 222 34.37 -6.74 0.05
N PHE A 223 33.41 -6.51 0.95
CA PHE A 223 33.36 -7.12 2.28
C PHE A 223 32.31 -8.22 2.34
N PRO A 224 32.55 -9.33 3.07
CA PRO A 224 31.52 -10.32 3.36
C PRO A 224 30.34 -9.70 4.13
N ILE A 225 29.13 -10.23 3.93
CA ILE A 225 27.93 -9.81 4.64
C ILE A 225 27.54 -10.88 5.65
N PHE A 226 27.45 -10.51 6.92
CA PHE A 226 26.89 -11.34 7.98
C PHE A 226 25.47 -10.89 8.29
N PHE A 227 24.48 -11.74 7.98
CA PHE A 227 23.07 -11.47 8.21
C PHE A 227 22.59 -12.23 9.45
N TRP A 228 22.06 -11.50 10.43
CA TRP A 228 21.66 -12.05 11.72
C TRP A 228 20.20 -11.76 12.05
N ILE A 229 19.49 -12.80 12.48
CA ILE A 229 18.12 -12.75 12.97
C ILE A 229 18.15 -13.15 14.44
N HIS A 230 17.66 -12.28 15.32
CA HIS A 230 17.64 -12.57 16.75
C HIS A 230 16.73 -13.77 17.06
N GLY A 231 17.11 -14.52 18.09
CA GLY A 231 16.32 -15.63 18.62
C GLY A 231 15.10 -15.15 19.41
N GLY A 232 14.65 -15.97 20.37
CA GLY A 232 13.50 -15.64 21.23
C GLY A 232 12.18 -16.28 20.79
N GLY A 233 12.25 -17.30 19.93
CA GLY A 233 11.13 -18.21 19.62
C GLY A 233 9.91 -17.53 19.00
N TRP A 234 10.11 -16.44 18.25
CA TRP A 234 9.05 -15.59 17.69
C TRP A 234 8.20 -14.84 18.73
N LEU A 235 8.56 -14.90 20.02
CA LEU A 235 7.78 -14.29 21.11
C LEU A 235 8.48 -13.09 21.74
N THR A 236 9.81 -13.08 21.73
CA THR A 236 10.64 -12.08 22.42
C THR A 236 11.91 -11.77 21.61
N GLY A 237 12.57 -10.66 21.95
CA GLY A 237 13.86 -10.27 21.37
C GLY A 237 13.81 -9.00 20.51
N SER A 238 14.98 -8.47 20.17
CA SER A 238 15.13 -7.42 19.17
C SER A 238 16.54 -7.48 18.57
N GLY A 239 16.67 -7.21 17.27
CA GLY A 239 17.95 -7.01 16.60
C GLY A 239 18.70 -5.74 17.03
N SER A 240 18.06 -4.91 17.86
CA SER A 240 18.64 -3.71 18.48
C SER A 240 19.09 -3.93 19.93
N GLU A 241 18.98 -5.15 20.47
CA GLU A 241 19.51 -5.42 21.82
C GLU A 241 21.03 -5.21 21.88
N PRO A 242 21.58 -4.69 23.00
CA PRO A 242 23.01 -4.44 23.13
C PRO A 242 23.89 -5.67 22.86
N MET A 243 23.39 -6.87 23.13
CA MET A 243 24.11 -8.12 22.86
C MET A 243 24.30 -8.40 21.36
N TYR A 244 23.56 -7.72 20.48
CA TYR A 244 23.64 -7.85 19.03
C TYR A 244 24.30 -6.63 18.36
N ASP A 245 25.02 -5.79 19.10
CA ASP A 245 25.79 -4.69 18.51
C ASP A 245 26.88 -5.23 17.57
N GLY A 246 26.64 -5.08 16.27
CA GLY A 246 27.51 -5.57 15.21
C GLY A 246 28.80 -4.78 15.02
N LYS A 247 29.02 -3.67 15.75
CA LYS A 247 30.16 -2.77 15.54
C LYS A 247 31.50 -3.47 15.68
N ARG A 248 31.64 -4.36 16.67
CA ARG A 248 32.87 -5.11 16.92
C ARG A 248 33.15 -6.07 15.76
N LEU A 249 32.17 -6.90 15.41
CA LEU A 249 32.24 -7.83 14.27
C LEU A 249 32.56 -7.12 12.95
N ALA A 250 31.98 -5.94 12.71
CA ALA A 250 32.25 -5.18 11.51
C ALA A 250 33.70 -4.67 11.42
N SER A 251 34.35 -4.47 12.57
CA SER A 251 35.74 -3.98 12.66
C SER A 251 36.81 -5.08 12.74
N GLU A 252 36.42 -6.32 13.05
CA GLU A 252 37.32 -7.46 13.20
C GLU A 252 37.81 -8.01 11.84
N GLY A 253 38.96 -8.69 11.86
CA GLY A 253 39.55 -9.32 10.67
C GLY A 253 39.77 -8.35 9.51
N ASP A 254 39.44 -8.78 8.29
CA ASP A 254 39.51 -7.96 7.06
C ASP A 254 38.28 -7.06 6.86
N GLY A 255 37.37 -6.99 7.84
CA GLY A 255 36.12 -6.24 7.78
C GLY A 255 34.93 -7.07 7.30
N THR A 256 33.77 -6.90 7.93
CA THR A 256 32.49 -7.53 7.58
C THR A 256 31.36 -6.50 7.61
N ILE A 257 30.41 -6.56 6.68
CA ILE A 257 29.15 -5.82 6.79
C ILE A 257 28.21 -6.64 7.66
N VAL A 258 27.86 -6.15 8.84
CA VAL A 258 26.93 -6.82 9.74
C VAL A 258 25.54 -6.22 9.55
N VAL A 259 24.56 -7.09 9.30
CA VAL A 259 23.16 -6.72 9.15
C VAL A 259 22.35 -7.45 10.21
N SER A 260 21.70 -6.71 11.11
CA SER A 260 20.68 -7.27 12.00
C SER A 260 19.31 -6.71 11.66
N ILE A 261 18.29 -7.55 11.75
CA ILE A 261 16.91 -7.15 11.48
C ILE A 261 16.08 -7.23 12.75
N ASN A 262 15.10 -6.34 12.85
CA ASN A 262 13.93 -6.59 13.65
C ASN A 262 12.84 -7.22 12.79
N TYR A 263 12.04 -8.09 13.42
CA TYR A 263 10.82 -8.63 12.86
C TYR A 263 9.73 -8.58 13.92
N ARG A 264 8.47 -8.70 13.51
CA ARG A 264 7.34 -8.68 14.44
C ARG A 264 7.28 -10.01 15.20
N LEU A 265 7.18 -9.90 16.51
CA LEU A 265 7.03 -11.02 17.45
C LEU A 265 5.57 -11.18 17.84
N GLY A 266 5.14 -12.42 18.06
CA GLY A 266 3.77 -12.76 18.47
C GLY A 266 2.71 -12.54 17.38
N ALA A 267 3.10 -12.61 16.10
CA ALA A 267 2.19 -12.60 14.97
C ALA A 267 1.58 -13.98 14.72
#